data_AF-A0A941A732-F1
#
_entry.id   AF-A0A941A732-F1
#
_cell.length_a   1.000
_cell.length_b   1.000
_cell.length_c   1.000
_cell.angle_alpha   90.00
_cell.angle_beta   90.00
_cell.angle_gamma   90.00
#
_symmetry.space_group_name_H-M   'P 1'
#
loop_
_entity.id
_entity.type
_entity.pdbx_description
1 polymer ?
#
loop_
_entity_poly.entity_id
_entity_poly.type
_entity_poly.pdbx_seq_one_letter_code
_entity_poly.pdbx_strand_id
1 'polypeptide(L)'
;MKPNRLLFFFGAVLPRGSKGAGSLRLLLIIGAVVVLGVAAAASYWYSNQLVSVESQDAKPIIVKVKSGMTTGDIAEVLAERSLIRDKNAFLIAAKRAGLDKSLQAGEYSLSRNMNVSQMIEIMATGKTVYAQFTVPEGFTVEQIASLLEEKGLARKERFLELAKTYAPFDKEPSRP
;
A
#
# COMPACT_ATOMS: atom_id res chain seq x y z
N MET A 1 -29.37 -91.61 24.37
CA MET A 1 -27.91 -91.83 24.17
C MET A 1 -27.20 -90.49 24.27
N LYS A 2 -26.32 -90.33 25.27
CA LYS A 2 -25.27 -89.27 25.38
C LYS A 2 -24.09 -89.63 24.44
N PRO A 3 -23.10 -88.76 24.09
CA PRO A 3 -22.45 -87.70 24.89
C PRO A 3 -22.25 -86.33 24.14
N ASN A 4 -22.08 -85.15 24.77
CA ASN A 4 -21.13 -84.60 25.76
C ASN A 4 -19.91 -83.89 25.13
N ARG A 5 -19.53 -82.73 25.70
CA ARG A 5 -18.31 -81.87 25.54
C ARG A 5 -18.53 -80.56 24.76
N LEU A 6 -17.98 -79.39 25.12
CA LEU A 6 -17.32 -78.83 26.31
C LEU A 6 -17.19 -77.31 25.99
N LEU A 7 -17.37 -76.43 26.98
CA LEU A 7 -17.03 -74.99 26.94
C LEU A 7 -15.66 -74.73 26.31
N PHE A 8 -15.46 -73.77 25.39
CA PHE A 8 -14.21 -72.98 25.29
C PHE A 8 -14.41 -71.65 24.47
N PHE A 9 -14.31 -70.52 25.19
CA PHE A 9 -13.64 -69.25 24.84
C PHE A 9 -14.29 -68.17 23.93
N PHE A 10 -14.58 -67.05 24.61
CA PHE A 10 -14.47 -65.66 24.15
C PHE A 10 -13.29 -65.46 23.18
N GLY A 11 -13.54 -64.80 22.05
CA GLY A 11 -12.51 -64.41 21.11
C GLY A 11 -13.01 -63.36 20.13
N ALA A 12 -13.26 -62.14 20.61
CA ALA A 12 -13.37 -60.97 19.75
C ALA A 12 -12.02 -60.74 19.04
N VAL A 13 -11.92 -61.19 17.79
CA VAL A 13 -10.78 -60.92 16.92
C VAL A 13 -10.97 -59.52 16.34
N LEU A 14 -10.44 -58.51 17.04
CA LEU A 14 -10.11 -57.24 16.40
C LEU A 14 -8.84 -57.45 15.56
N PRO A 15 -8.84 -57.14 14.25
CA PRO A 15 -7.61 -57.15 13.47
C PRO A 15 -6.69 -56.02 13.93
N ARG A 16 -5.61 -56.42 14.60
CA ARG A 16 -4.48 -55.58 15.02
C ARG A 16 -3.47 -55.51 13.86
N GLY A 17 -3.38 -54.34 13.22
CA GLY A 17 -2.46 -54.08 12.10
C GLY A 17 -1.89 -52.65 12.13
N SER A 18 -1.18 -52.29 13.21
CA SER A 18 -0.64 -50.95 13.45
C SER A 18 0.72 -50.71 12.78
N LYS A 19 0.78 -50.70 11.44
CA LYS A 19 1.93 -50.14 10.69
C LYS A 19 1.62 -48.82 9.96
N GLY A 20 0.37 -48.37 9.99
CA GLY A 20 -0.08 -47.13 9.32
C GLY A 20 -0.03 -45.85 10.16
N ALA A 21 0.01 -45.93 11.50
CA ALA A 21 -0.06 -44.73 12.34
C ALA A 21 1.27 -43.95 12.41
N GLY A 22 2.42 -44.63 12.34
CA GLY A 22 3.74 -43.99 12.37
C GLY A 22 4.11 -43.35 11.03
N SER A 23 3.84 -44.04 9.92
CA SER A 23 4.05 -43.52 8.56
C SER A 23 3.09 -42.38 8.23
N LEU A 24 1.82 -42.44 8.66
CA LEU A 24 0.88 -41.33 8.51
C LEU A 24 1.29 -40.11 9.32
N ARG A 25 1.73 -40.28 10.58
CA ARG A 25 2.28 -39.18 11.39
C ARG A 25 3.52 -38.56 10.75
N LEU A 26 4.41 -39.37 10.19
CA LEU A 26 5.60 -38.88 9.49
C LEU A 26 5.22 -38.08 8.22
N LEU A 27 4.26 -38.56 7.43
CA LEU A 27 3.75 -37.84 6.25
C LEU A 27 3.06 -36.52 6.64
N LEU A 28 2.31 -36.49 7.74
CA LEU A 28 1.70 -35.26 8.26
C LEU A 28 2.75 -34.26 8.74
N ILE A 29 3.80 -34.72 9.43
CA ILE A 29 4.91 -33.87 9.87
C ILE A 29 5.67 -33.31 8.66
N ILE A 30 5.98 -34.15 7.67
CA ILE A 30 6.64 -33.72 6.43
C ILE A 30 5.76 -32.71 5.70
N GLY A 31 4.45 -32.97 5.57
CA GLY A 31 3.49 -32.03 4.99
C GLY A 31 3.46 -30.69 5.72
N ALA A 32 3.41 -30.71 7.06
CA ALA A 32 3.44 -29.49 7.87
C ALA A 32 4.75 -28.71 7.69
N VAL A 33 5.89 -29.40 7.65
CA VAL A 33 7.21 -28.78 7.40
C VAL A 33 7.27 -28.15 6.01
N VAL A 34 6.74 -28.81 4.99
CA VAL A 34 6.66 -28.26 3.62
C VAL A 34 5.79 -27.01 3.58
N VAL A 35 4.61 -27.05 4.22
CA VAL A 35 3.71 -25.88 4.30
C VAL A 35 4.38 -24.72 5.03
N LEU A 36 5.07 -24.97 6.14
CA LEU A 36 5.83 -23.94 6.86
C LEU A 36 6.98 -23.37 6.02
N GLY A 37 7.70 -24.22 5.28
CA GLY A 37 8.77 -23.78 4.38
C GLY A 37 8.26 -22.88 3.26
N VAL A 38 7.14 -23.25 2.62
CA VAL A 38 6.49 -22.43 1.58
C VAL A 38 6.00 -21.11 2.18
N ALA A 39 5.39 -21.13 3.37
CA ALA A 39 4.94 -19.92 4.05
C ALA A 39 6.11 -18.99 4.41
N ALA A 40 7.24 -19.53 4.88
CA ALA A 40 8.43 -18.75 5.19
C ALA A 40 9.05 -18.12 3.93
N ALA A 41 9.15 -18.89 2.83
CA ALA A 41 9.65 -18.38 1.55
C ALA A 41 8.74 -17.28 0.98
N ALA A 42 7.42 -17.46 1.02
CA ALA A 42 6.45 -16.46 0.60
C ALA A 42 6.54 -15.20 1.47
N SER A 43 6.69 -15.35 2.79
CA SER A 43 6.87 -14.23 3.72
C SER A 43 8.17 -13.47 3.44
N TYR A 44 9.26 -14.17 3.16
CA TYR A 44 10.55 -13.56 2.83
C TYR A 44 10.47 -12.78 1.52
N TRP A 45 9.89 -13.37 0.47
CA TRP A 45 9.67 -12.72 -0.81
C TRP A 45 8.82 -11.45 -0.67
N TYR A 46 7.72 -11.53 0.08
CA TYR A 46 6.85 -10.38 0.35
C TYR A 46 7.58 -9.24 1.07
N SER A 47 8.36 -9.55 2.12
CA SER A 47 9.15 -8.54 2.84
C SER A 47 10.13 -7.82 1.92
N ASN A 48 10.73 -8.53 0.95
CA ASN A 48 11.64 -7.93 -0.03
C ASN A 48 10.95 -6.94 -0.99
N GLN A 49 9.64 -7.09 -1.21
CA GLN A 49 8.86 -6.15 -2.04
C GLN A 49 8.46 -4.86 -1.30
N LEU A 50 8.50 -4.87 0.04
CA LEU A 50 8.18 -3.68 0.85
C LEU A 50 9.37 -2.74 1.06
N VAL A 51 10.58 -3.25 0.83
CA VAL A 51 11.80 -2.45 0.84
C VAL A 51 11.79 -1.49 -0.34
N SER A 52 12.36 -0.31 -0.11
CA SER A 52 12.56 0.72 -1.12
C SER A 52 13.10 0.17 -2.45
N VAL A 53 12.63 0.76 -3.55
CA VAL A 53 13.02 0.36 -4.91
C VAL A 53 14.52 0.60 -5.09
N GLU A 54 14.98 1.79 -4.68
CA GLU A 54 16.36 2.25 -4.84
C GLU A 54 16.78 3.12 -3.65
N SER A 55 17.61 2.58 -2.76
CA SER A 55 17.98 3.25 -1.51
C SER A 55 18.77 4.55 -1.68
N GLN A 56 19.44 4.74 -2.82
CA GLN A 56 20.25 5.93 -3.10
C GLN A 56 19.47 7.02 -3.86
N ASP A 57 18.28 6.72 -4.38
CA ASP A 57 17.48 7.70 -5.13
C ASP A 57 16.48 8.40 -4.21
N ALA A 58 16.94 9.50 -3.61
CA ALA A 58 16.16 10.38 -2.76
C ALA A 58 15.42 11.48 -3.54
N LYS A 59 15.36 11.40 -4.88
CA LYS A 59 14.70 12.45 -5.68
C LYS A 59 13.20 12.48 -5.38
N PRO A 60 12.63 13.65 -5.05
CA PRO A 60 11.20 13.78 -4.81
C PRO A 60 10.42 13.63 -6.13
N ILE A 61 9.47 12.71 -6.15
CA ILE A 61 8.53 12.46 -7.22
C ILE A 61 7.14 12.84 -6.70
N ILE A 62 6.54 13.86 -7.31
CA ILE A 62 5.17 14.28 -6.97
C ILE A 62 4.17 13.31 -7.58
N VAL A 63 3.35 12.70 -6.72
CA VAL A 63 2.27 11.80 -7.08
C VAL A 63 0.94 12.45 -6.72
N LYS A 64 0.08 12.58 -7.73
CA LYS A 64 -1.26 13.16 -7.57
C LYS A 64 -2.30 12.05 -7.46
N VAL A 65 -2.94 11.96 -6.32
CA VAL A 65 -4.07 11.06 -6.05
C VAL A 65 -5.36 11.85 -6.14
N LYS A 66 -6.24 11.46 -7.06
CA LYS A 66 -7.55 12.11 -7.26
C LYS A 66 -8.60 11.49 -6.34
N SER A 67 -9.58 12.30 -5.94
CA SER A 67 -10.76 11.80 -5.24
C SER A 67 -11.47 10.72 -6.07
N GLY A 68 -11.84 9.62 -5.42
CA GLY A 68 -12.49 8.48 -6.06
C GLY A 68 -11.54 7.42 -6.62
N MET A 69 -10.22 7.62 -6.56
CA MET A 69 -9.25 6.56 -6.85
C MET A 69 -9.31 5.46 -5.79
N THR A 70 -9.30 4.21 -6.23
CA THR A 70 -9.19 3.05 -5.35
C THR A 70 -7.73 2.82 -4.93
N THR A 71 -7.51 2.01 -3.89
CA THR A 71 -6.17 1.55 -3.49
C THR A 71 -5.42 0.87 -4.65
N GLY A 72 -6.16 0.22 -5.57
CA GLY A 72 -5.62 -0.39 -6.78
C GLY A 72 -5.11 0.63 -7.80
N ASP A 73 -5.91 1.66 -8.06
CA ASP A 73 -5.52 2.75 -8.97
C ASP A 73 -4.29 3.49 -8.44
N ILE A 74 -4.24 3.71 -7.12
CA ILE A 74 -3.07 4.30 -6.46
C ILE A 74 -1.83 3.42 -6.65
N ALA A 75 -1.95 2.12 -6.41
CA ALA A 75 -0.84 1.18 -6.60
C ALA A 75 -0.35 1.17 -8.05
N GLU A 76 -1.26 1.30 -9.02
CA GLU A 76 -0.93 1.41 -10.43
C GLU A 76 -0.10 2.66 -10.74
N VAL A 77 -0.55 3.83 -10.31
CA VAL A 77 0.17 5.09 -10.50
C VAL A 77 1.55 5.06 -9.83
N LEU A 78 1.67 4.44 -8.65
CA LEU A 78 2.94 4.30 -7.95
C LEU A 78 3.91 3.36 -8.69
N ALA A 79 3.40 2.27 -9.27
CA ALA A 79 4.21 1.32 -10.05
C ALA A 79 4.69 1.94 -11.36
N GLU A 80 3.83 2.68 -12.07
CA GLU A 80 4.19 3.40 -13.30
C GLU A 80 5.31 4.42 -13.07
N ARG A 81 5.35 5.04 -11.88
CA ARG A 81 6.40 5.99 -11.49
C ARG A 81 7.65 5.32 -10.89
N SER A 82 7.69 3.99 -10.88
CA SER A 82 8.75 3.17 -10.27
C SER A 82 9.00 3.49 -8.79
N LEU A 83 7.94 3.86 -8.06
CA LEU A 83 8.00 4.10 -6.61
C LEU A 83 7.77 2.81 -5.81
N ILE A 84 7.09 1.83 -6.41
CA ILE A 84 6.91 0.49 -5.84
C ILE A 84 7.35 -0.59 -6.84
N ARG A 85 7.80 -1.73 -6.33
CA ARG A 85 8.22 -2.89 -7.14
C ARG A 85 7.04 -3.71 -7.65
N ASP A 86 6.01 -3.85 -6.82
CA ASP A 86 4.88 -4.73 -7.10
C ASP A 86 3.56 -4.14 -6.57
N LYS A 87 2.53 -4.13 -7.42
CA LYS A 87 1.19 -3.58 -7.09
C LYS A 87 0.49 -4.41 -6.02
N ASN A 88 0.60 -5.73 -6.07
CA ASN A 88 -0.05 -6.64 -5.11
C ASN A 88 0.60 -6.52 -3.73
N ALA A 89 1.93 -6.35 -3.67
CA ALA A 89 2.63 -6.12 -2.42
C ALA A 89 2.12 -4.85 -1.71
N PHE A 90 1.90 -3.76 -2.45
CA PHE A 90 1.29 -2.53 -1.92
C PHE A 90 -0.14 -2.77 -1.41
N LEU A 91 -0.98 -3.45 -2.19
CA LEU A 91 -2.36 -3.76 -1.80
C LEU A 91 -2.43 -4.59 -0.52
N ILE A 92 -1.59 -5.62 -0.42
CA ILE A 92 -1.51 -6.47 0.76
C ILE A 92 -0.98 -5.65 1.95
N ALA A 93 0.01 -4.78 1.75
CA ALA A 93 0.55 -3.93 2.80
C ALA A 93 -0.51 -2.97 3.35
N ALA A 94 -1.24 -2.29 2.47
CA ALA A 94 -2.31 -1.37 2.86
C ALA A 94 -3.42 -2.11 3.63
N LYS A 95 -3.81 -3.31 3.18
CA LYS A 95 -4.79 -4.16 3.88
C LYS A 95 -4.29 -4.65 5.22
N ARG A 96 -3.04 -5.12 5.33
CA ARG A 96 -2.45 -5.58 6.59
C ARG A 96 -2.28 -4.45 7.60
N ALA A 97 -2.06 -3.23 7.14
CA ALA A 97 -2.02 -2.04 7.97
C ALA A 97 -3.43 -1.52 8.37
N GLY A 98 -4.50 -2.02 7.74
CA GLY A 98 -5.85 -1.48 7.93
C GLY A 98 -6.04 -0.07 7.38
N LEU A 99 -5.18 0.36 6.45
CA LEU A 99 -5.15 1.71 5.87
C LEU A 99 -5.62 1.75 4.41
N ASP A 100 -6.09 0.62 3.87
CA ASP A 100 -6.56 0.49 2.48
C ASP A 100 -7.67 1.50 2.14
N LYS A 101 -8.59 1.75 3.07
CA LYS A 101 -9.70 2.71 2.95
C LYS A 101 -9.38 4.12 3.48
N SER A 102 -8.20 4.30 4.06
CA SER A 102 -7.80 5.55 4.71
C SER A 102 -6.89 6.41 3.84
N LEU A 103 -6.52 5.93 2.64
CA LEU A 103 -5.71 6.69 1.69
C LEU A 103 -6.48 7.92 1.20
N GLN A 104 -5.92 9.10 1.43
CA GLN A 104 -6.56 10.36 1.10
C GLN A 104 -6.19 10.83 -0.32
N ALA A 105 -7.04 11.66 -0.90
CA ALA A 105 -6.72 12.38 -2.13
C ALA A 105 -5.77 13.55 -1.81
N GLY A 106 -4.79 13.78 -2.67
CA GLY A 106 -3.75 14.80 -2.44
C GLY A 106 -2.56 14.68 -3.38
N GLU A 107 -1.63 15.60 -3.23
CA GLU A 107 -0.32 15.60 -3.88
C GLU A 107 0.79 15.24 -2.88
N TYR A 108 1.39 14.07 -3.07
CA TYR A 108 2.40 13.52 -2.18
C TYR A 108 3.78 13.59 -2.84
N SER A 109 4.78 14.04 -2.09
CA SER A 109 6.19 13.93 -2.50
C SER A 109 6.75 12.63 -1.94
N LEU A 110 6.95 11.67 -2.84
CA LEU A 110 7.46 10.35 -2.54
C LEU A 110 8.81 10.17 -3.24
N SER A 111 9.67 9.30 -2.73
CA SER A 111 10.96 9.01 -3.36
C SER A 111 11.20 7.50 -3.40
N ARG A 112 12.03 7.05 -4.34
CA ARG A 112 12.28 5.62 -4.58
C ARG A 112 13.03 4.94 -3.42
N ASN A 113 13.68 5.72 -2.57
CA ASN A 113 14.31 5.27 -1.34
C ASN A 113 13.33 5.09 -0.17
N MET A 114 12.06 5.49 -0.29
CA MET A 114 11.04 5.26 0.75
C MET A 114 10.54 3.81 0.67
N ASN A 115 10.25 3.25 1.85
CA ASN A 115 9.59 1.95 1.94
C ASN A 115 8.09 2.08 1.67
N VAL A 116 7.49 1.00 1.18
CA VAL A 116 6.05 0.94 0.86
C VAL A 116 5.19 1.33 2.07
N SER A 117 5.55 0.85 3.27
CA SER A 117 4.82 1.19 4.51
C SER A 117 4.85 2.69 4.83
N GLN A 118 5.98 3.37 4.57
CA GLN A 118 6.10 4.81 4.79
C GLN A 118 5.23 5.59 3.80
N MET A 119 5.21 5.16 2.53
CA MET A 119 4.34 5.76 1.51
C MET A 119 2.86 5.62 1.91
N ILE A 120 2.44 4.43 2.34
CA ILE A 120 1.07 4.18 2.81
C ILE A 120 0.71 5.10 4.00
N GLU A 121 1.62 5.25 4.97
CA GLU A 121 1.39 6.11 6.13
C GLU A 121 1.27 7.60 5.75
N ILE A 122 2.16 8.11 4.89
CA ILE A 122 2.10 9.48 4.38
C ILE A 122 0.75 9.74 3.69
N MET A 123 0.31 8.80 2.87
CA MET A 123 -0.95 8.90 2.12
C MET A 123 -2.18 8.76 3.02
N ALA A 124 -2.13 7.89 4.04
CA ALA A 124 -3.22 7.69 4.98
C ALA A 124 -3.38 8.87 5.95
N THR A 125 -2.27 9.47 6.39
CA THR A 125 -2.27 10.66 7.25
C THR A 125 -2.61 11.94 6.50
N GLY A 126 -2.70 11.91 5.16
CA GLY A 126 -2.98 13.09 4.36
C GLY A 126 -1.85 14.12 4.38
N LYS A 127 -0.62 13.71 4.72
CA LYS A 127 0.58 14.57 4.71
C LYS A 127 0.95 14.94 3.28
N THR A 128 0.18 15.88 2.75
CA THR A 128 0.27 16.45 1.42
C THR A 128 1.36 17.52 1.43
N VAL A 129 2.09 17.67 0.33
CA VAL A 129 3.08 18.75 0.22
C VAL A 129 2.35 20.06 -0.04
N TYR A 130 2.26 20.90 0.98
CA TYR A 130 1.83 22.28 0.84
C TYR A 130 3.06 23.17 0.73
N ALA A 131 3.16 23.92 -0.36
CA ALA A 131 4.03 25.08 -0.41
C ALA A 131 3.35 26.22 0.36
N GLN A 132 3.69 26.39 1.64
CA GLN A 132 3.20 27.53 2.42
C GLN A 132 4.01 28.77 2.06
N PHE A 133 3.34 29.80 1.57
CA PHE A 133 3.92 31.12 1.35
C PHE A 133 2.93 32.20 1.80
N THR A 134 3.45 33.29 2.34
CA THR A 134 2.64 34.43 2.78
C THR A 134 2.62 35.46 1.68
N VAL A 135 1.42 35.91 1.28
CA VAL A 135 1.23 37.09 0.45
C VAL A 135 0.94 38.26 1.38
N PRO A 136 1.82 39.25 1.52
CA PRO A 136 1.53 40.43 2.31
C PRO A 136 0.33 41.19 1.72
N GLU A 137 -0.50 41.74 2.60
CA GLU A 137 -1.64 42.54 2.20
C GLU A 137 -1.18 43.76 1.38
N GLY A 138 -1.91 44.09 0.32
CA GLY A 138 -1.56 45.18 -0.60
C GLY A 138 -0.60 44.79 -1.74
N PHE A 139 -0.17 43.53 -1.83
CA PHE A 139 0.63 43.07 -2.97
C PHE A 139 -0.18 43.07 -4.27
N THR A 140 0.43 43.58 -5.34
CA THR A 140 -0.12 43.46 -6.70
C THR A 140 0.11 42.05 -7.26
N VAL A 141 -0.66 41.69 -8.28
CA VAL A 141 -0.52 40.38 -8.96
C VAL A 141 0.90 40.17 -9.49
N GLU A 142 1.58 41.21 -9.98
CA GLU A 142 2.98 41.14 -10.42
C GLU A 142 3.97 40.92 -9.30
N GLN A 143 3.73 41.49 -8.12
CA GLN A 143 4.55 41.27 -6.93
C GLN A 143 4.37 39.84 -6.42
N ILE A 144 3.13 39.32 -6.43
CA ILE A 144 2.85 37.91 -6.10
C ILE A 144 3.55 36.97 -7.09
N ALA A 145 3.47 37.27 -8.39
CA ALA A 145 4.13 36.47 -9.42
C ALA A 145 5.67 36.43 -9.22
N SER A 146 6.26 37.56 -8.88
CA SER A 146 7.71 37.67 -8.60
C SER A 146 8.08 36.92 -7.32
N LEU A 147 7.25 37.02 -6.27
CA LEU A 147 7.43 36.27 -5.02
C LEU A 147 7.36 34.76 -5.22
N LEU A 148 6.44 34.29 -6.06
CA LEU A 148 6.30 32.87 -6.39
C LEU A 148 7.51 32.35 -7.17
N GLU A 149 8.05 33.16 -8.08
CA GLU A 149 9.25 32.83 -8.85
C GLU A 149 10.51 32.81 -7.98
N GLU A 150 10.68 33.81 -7.10
CA GLU A 150 11.77 33.85 -6.11
C GLU A 150 11.75 32.61 -5.20
N LYS A 151 10.56 32.15 -4.81
CA LYS A 151 10.37 30.94 -4.01
C LYS A 151 10.43 29.64 -4.83
N GLY A 152 10.62 29.71 -6.15
CA GLY A 152 10.64 28.55 -7.03
C GLY A 152 9.31 27.78 -7.11
N LEU A 153 8.19 28.44 -6.75
CA LEU A 153 6.87 27.83 -6.69
C LEU A 153 6.12 27.91 -8.02
N ALA A 154 6.37 28.96 -8.82
CA ALA A 154 5.79 29.12 -10.15
C ALA A 154 6.67 30.03 -11.02
N ARG A 155 6.58 29.88 -12.35
CA ARG A 155 7.18 30.85 -13.29
C ARG A 155 6.32 32.10 -13.37
N LYS A 156 6.95 33.28 -13.26
CA LYS A 156 6.26 34.56 -13.20
C LYS A 156 5.36 34.80 -14.40
N GLU A 157 5.87 34.58 -15.61
CA GLU A 157 5.14 34.85 -16.86
C GLU A 157 3.90 33.98 -16.96
N ARG A 158 4.04 32.69 -16.63
CA ARG A 158 2.93 31.73 -16.70
C ARG A 158 1.85 32.05 -15.67
N PHE A 159 2.25 32.47 -14.46
CA PHE A 159 1.30 32.88 -13.43
C PHE A 159 0.51 34.12 -13.87
N LEU A 160 1.20 35.14 -14.40
CA LEU A 160 0.56 36.38 -14.87
C LEU A 160 -0.42 36.14 -16.03
N GLU A 161 -0.09 35.21 -16.93
CA GLU A 161 -0.98 34.81 -18.02
C GLU A 161 -2.30 34.22 -17.49
N LEU A 162 -2.22 33.30 -16.53
CA LEU A 162 -3.38 32.63 -15.94
C LEU A 162 -4.20 33.59 -15.08
N ALA A 163 -3.55 34.48 -14.34
CA ALA A 163 -4.20 35.45 -13.46
C ALA A 163 -5.09 36.46 -14.20
N LYS A 164 -4.82 36.72 -15.49
CA LYS A 164 -5.67 37.60 -16.34
C LYS A 164 -7.05 37.00 -16.63
N THR A 165 -7.17 35.68 -16.62
CA THR A 165 -8.34 34.97 -17.16
C THR A 165 -9.25 34.41 -16.05
N TYR A 166 -8.77 34.36 -14.81
CA TYR A 166 -9.51 33.80 -13.68
C TYR A 166 -10.31 34.89 -12.94
N ALA A 167 -11.63 34.91 -13.13
CA ALA A 167 -12.56 35.75 -12.37
C ALA A 167 -13.62 34.84 -11.71
N PRO A 168 -13.42 34.40 -10.46
CA PRO A 168 -14.32 33.47 -9.78
C PRO A 168 -15.58 34.12 -9.21
N PHE A 169 -15.71 35.45 -9.31
CA PHE A 169 -16.85 36.20 -8.84
C PHE A 169 -17.60 36.78 -10.04
N ASP A 170 -18.92 36.59 -10.05
CA ASP A 170 -19.79 37.39 -10.90
C ASP A 170 -19.49 38.86 -10.59
N LYS A 171 -19.20 39.66 -11.62
CA LYS A 171 -19.04 41.10 -11.44
C LYS A 171 -20.35 41.61 -10.86
N GLU A 172 -20.39 41.88 -9.55
CA GLU A 172 -21.52 42.58 -8.96
C GLU A 172 -21.75 43.83 -9.81
N PRO A 173 -22.99 44.08 -10.28
CA PRO A 173 -23.28 45.29 -11.01
C PRO A 173 -22.85 46.45 -10.11
N SER A 174 -22.03 47.35 -10.66
CA SER A 174 -21.52 48.52 -9.96
C SER A 174 -22.66 49.17 -9.18
N ARG A 175 -22.57 49.13 -7.85
CA ARG A 175 -23.58 49.73 -6.98
C ARG A 175 -23.72 51.20 -7.40
N PRO A 176 -24.95 51.66 -7.70
CA PRO A 176 -25.18 53.00 -8.24
C PRO A 176 -24.77 54.11 -7.28
#